data_AF-A0A9C8ZVS8-F1
#
_entry.id   AF-A0A9C8ZVS8-F1
#
_cell.length_a   1.000
_cell.length_b   1.000
_cell.length_c   1.000
_cell.angle_alpha   90.00
_cell.angle_beta   90.00
_cell.angle_gamma   90.00
#
_symmetry.space_group_name_H-M   'P 1'
#
loop_
_entity.id
_entity.type
_entity.pdbx_description
1 polymer ?
#
loop_
_entity_poly.entity_id
_entity_poly.type
_entity_poly.pdbx_seq_one_letter_code
_entity_poly.pdbx_strand_id
1 'polypeptide(L)'
;MKLLKTLFVIPILLLVYSPGFASPAEIVGVKVTNNQGSYRFDVTLRHADTGWDHYADSWEVLSPSGDILGKRVLAHPHVDEQPFTRSLSRVKIPQGTSSVSIRAHDSVSGYSKKLFEVKLR
;
A
#
# COMPACT_ATOMS: atom_id res chain seq x y z
N MET A 1 -5.28 -16.78 69.12
CA MET A 1 -4.78 -15.64 68.32
C MET A 1 -4.55 -16.12 66.89
N LYS A 2 -5.40 -15.73 65.94
CA LYS A 2 -5.24 -16.11 64.52
C LYS A 2 -4.37 -15.05 63.84
N LEU A 3 -3.17 -15.41 63.39
CA LEU A 3 -2.34 -14.54 62.54
C LEU A 3 -2.95 -14.48 61.14
N LEU A 4 -3.37 -13.29 60.72
CA LEU A 4 -3.83 -13.00 59.38
C LEU A 4 -2.60 -12.84 58.46
N LYS A 5 -2.37 -13.80 57.56
CA LYS A 5 -1.33 -13.70 56.54
C LYS A 5 -1.86 -12.86 55.37
N THR A 6 -1.52 -11.58 55.34
CA THR A 6 -1.86 -10.71 54.22
C THR A 6 -0.94 -11.05 53.04
N LEU A 7 -1.44 -11.83 52.07
CA LEU A 7 -0.79 -12.01 50.77
C LEU A 7 -1.03 -10.75 49.94
N PHE A 8 0.02 -9.98 49.70
CA PHE A 8 0.02 -8.88 48.73
C PHE A 8 0.10 -9.50 47.32
N VAL A 9 -1.04 -9.57 46.62
CA VAL A 9 -1.08 -9.98 45.22
C VAL A 9 -0.79 -8.73 44.38
N ILE A 10 0.41 -8.64 43.80
CA ILE A 10 0.73 -7.62 42.80
C ILE A 10 0.02 -8.04 41.50
N PRO A 11 -0.93 -7.26 40.96
CA PRO A 11 -1.52 -7.59 39.67
C PRO A 11 -0.47 -7.29 38.59
N ILE A 12 0.04 -8.35 37.95
CA ILE A 12 0.78 -8.22 36.69
C ILE A 12 -0.22 -7.72 35.63
N LEU A 13 -0.08 -6.45 35.25
CA LEU A 13 -0.79 -5.85 34.14
C LEU A 13 -0.14 -6.36 32.85
N LEU A 14 -0.64 -7.47 32.31
CA LEU A 14 -0.29 -7.95 30.98
C LEU A 14 -0.79 -6.92 29.94
N LEU A 15 0.12 -6.04 29.51
CA LEU A 15 -0.05 -5.24 28.30
C LEU A 15 -0.15 -6.21 27.13
N VAL A 16 -1.38 -6.52 26.73
CA VAL A 16 -1.66 -7.27 25.50
C VAL A 16 -1.29 -6.36 24.34
N TYR A 17 -0.08 -6.52 23.80
CA TYR A 17 0.33 -5.84 22.58
C TYR A 17 -0.40 -6.51 21.43
N SER A 18 -1.55 -5.96 21.03
CA SER A 18 -2.18 -6.33 19.78
C SER A 18 -1.29 -5.82 18.65
N PRO A 19 -0.64 -6.69 17.84
CA PRO A 19 0.01 -6.20 16.64
C PRO A 19 -1.06 -5.52 15.80
N GLY A 20 -0.95 -4.20 15.64
CA GLY A 20 -1.83 -3.47 14.74
C GLY A 20 -1.55 -4.00 13.34
N PHE A 21 -2.51 -4.71 12.74
CA PHE A 21 -2.45 -5.00 11.32
C PHE A 21 -2.41 -3.64 10.61
N ALA A 22 -1.33 -3.35 9.90
CA ALA A 22 -1.31 -2.16 9.06
C ALA A 22 -2.47 -2.27 8.07
N SER A 23 -3.25 -1.20 7.93
CA SER A 23 -4.30 -1.15 6.92
C SER A 23 -3.69 -1.44 5.55
N PRO A 24 -4.32 -2.27 4.69
CA PRO A 24 -3.76 -2.65 3.39
C PRO A 24 -3.34 -1.43 2.57
N ALA A 25 -2.30 -1.57 1.74
CA ALA A 25 -1.86 -0.46 0.90
C ALA A 25 -3.01 0.00 -0.02
N GLU A 26 -3.28 1.30 0.00
CA GLU A 26 -4.39 1.91 -0.72
C GLU A 26 -3.89 2.92 -1.76
N ILE A 27 -4.41 2.82 -2.98
CA ILE A 27 -4.28 3.88 -3.98
C ILE A 27 -5.35 4.94 -3.71
N VAL A 28 -4.91 6.15 -3.38
CA VAL A 28 -5.81 7.27 -3.03
C VAL A 28 -5.89 8.34 -4.11
N GLY A 29 -5.01 8.27 -5.12
CA GLY A 29 -5.04 9.18 -6.26
C GLY A 29 -4.14 8.70 -7.40
N VAL A 30 -4.54 9.02 -8.63
CA VAL A 30 -3.73 8.76 -9.83
C VAL A 30 -3.86 9.94 -10.78
N LYS A 31 -2.72 10.48 -11.23
CA LYS A 31 -2.64 11.41 -12.35
C LYS A 31 -1.97 10.72 -13.52
N VAL A 32 -2.54 10.90 -14.71
CA VAL A 32 -2.02 10.32 -15.95
C VAL A 32 -1.63 11.42 -16.92
N THR A 33 -0.51 11.23 -17.61
CA THR A 33 -0.10 12.07 -18.74
C THR A 33 0.28 11.18 -19.91
N ASN A 34 -0.25 11.48 -21.09
CA ASN A 34 0.09 10.79 -22.33
C ASN A 34 0.95 11.70 -23.20
N ASN A 35 2.11 11.20 -23.63
CA ASN A 35 2.92 11.82 -24.67
C ASN A 35 3.13 10.83 -25.82
N GLN A 36 2.41 11.04 -26.93
CA GLN A 36 2.56 10.25 -28.17
C GLN A 36 2.56 8.72 -27.95
N GLY A 37 1.63 8.21 -27.11
CA GLY A 37 1.50 6.78 -26.82
C GLY A 37 2.45 6.26 -25.74
N SER A 38 3.19 7.14 -25.07
CA SER A 38 3.94 6.84 -23.84
C SER A 38 3.21 7.44 -22.65
N TYR A 39 2.70 6.58 -21.76
CA TYR A 39 1.99 7.02 -20.56
C TYR A 39 2.94 7.19 -19.38
N ARG A 40 2.67 8.24 -18.60
CA ARG A 40 3.21 8.46 -17.26
C ARG A 40 2.05 8.39 -16.26
N PHE A 41 2.27 7.63 -15.19
CA PHE A 41 1.37 7.54 -14.05
C PHE A 41 2.08 8.12 -12.84
N ASP A 42 1.48 9.13 -12.21
CA ASP A 42 1.86 9.62 -10.89
C ASP A 42 0.81 9.08 -9.91
N VAL A 43 1.20 8.11 -9.09
CA VAL A 43 0.29 7.36 -8.21
C VAL A 43 0.54 7.76 -6.77
N THR A 44 -0.52 8.18 -6.10
CA THR A 44 -0.54 8.55 -4.69
C THR A 44 -1.06 7.36 -3.87
N LEU A 45 -0.24 6.91 -2.92
CA LEU A 45 -0.51 5.78 -2.04
C LEU A 45 -0.66 6.23 -0.60
N ARG A 46 -1.42 5.45 0.16
CA ARG A 46 -1.48 5.51 1.62
C ARG A 46 -1.31 4.11 2.19
N HIS A 47 -0.42 3.97 3.16
CA HIS A 47 -0.24 2.73 3.91
C HIS A 47 0.26 3.06 5.32
N ALA A 48 -0.08 2.23 6.31
CA ALA A 48 0.39 2.40 7.68
C ALA A 48 1.77 1.74 7.84
N ASP A 49 2.77 2.26 7.14
CA ASP A 49 4.14 1.75 7.19
C ASP A 49 4.67 1.72 8.64
N THR A 50 5.22 0.59 9.07
CA THR A 50 5.85 0.43 10.40
C THR A 50 7.37 0.35 10.30
N GLY A 51 7.94 0.81 9.18
CA GLY A 51 9.34 0.64 8.83
C GLY A 51 9.55 -0.55 7.89
N TRP A 52 10.75 -1.12 7.90
CA TRP A 52 11.15 -2.20 6.96
C TRP A 52 10.36 -3.50 7.15
N ASP A 53 9.74 -3.69 8.32
CA ASP A 53 8.96 -4.87 8.64
C ASP A 53 7.63 -4.93 7.88
N HIS A 54 7.02 -3.78 7.58
CA HIS A 54 5.74 -3.70 6.85
C HIS A 54 5.58 -2.34 6.19
N TYR A 55 5.65 -2.31 4.86
CA TYR A 55 5.49 -1.09 4.09
C TYR A 55 4.93 -1.38 2.69
N ALA A 56 4.36 -0.34 2.06
CA ALA A 56 4.00 -0.42 0.64
C ALA A 56 5.26 -0.50 -0.23
N ASP A 57 5.49 -1.64 -0.88
CA ASP A 57 6.74 -1.92 -1.60
C ASP A 57 6.62 -1.74 -3.13
N SER A 58 5.40 -1.67 -3.66
CA SER A 58 5.18 -1.51 -5.09
C SER A 58 3.73 -1.19 -5.47
N TRP A 59 3.55 -0.78 -6.72
CA TRP A 59 2.25 -0.73 -7.38
C TRP A 59 2.38 -1.06 -8.86
N GLU A 60 1.27 -1.48 -9.47
CA GLU A 60 1.24 -1.99 -10.84
C GLU A 60 0.13 -1.32 -11.66
N VAL A 61 0.40 -1.11 -12.94
CA VAL A 61 -0.59 -0.77 -13.97
C VAL A 61 -1.00 -2.07 -14.65
N LEU A 62 -2.30 -2.35 -14.66
CA LEU A 62 -2.88 -3.56 -15.23
C LEU A 62 -3.73 -3.22 -16.46
N SER A 63 -3.67 -4.10 -17.46
CA SER A 63 -4.64 -4.12 -18.56
C SER A 63 -6.03 -4.51 -18.05
N PRO A 64 -7.09 -4.30 -18.87
CA PRO A 64 -8.43 -4.81 -18.55
C PRO A 64 -8.50 -6.33 -18.36
N SER A 65 -7.60 -7.10 -18.98
CA SER A 65 -7.47 -8.56 -18.80
C SER A 65 -6.67 -8.94 -17.55
N GLY A 66 -6.06 -7.97 -16.85
CA GLY A 66 -5.24 -8.20 -15.65
C GLY A 66 -3.75 -8.39 -15.92
N ASP A 67 -3.29 -8.22 -17.16
CA ASP A 67 -1.87 -8.31 -17.52
C ASP A 67 -1.11 -7.10 -16.97
N ILE A 68 0.11 -7.32 -16.48
CA ILE A 68 0.96 -6.24 -15.95
C ILE A 68 1.55 -5.44 -17.12
N LEU A 69 1.13 -4.19 -17.27
CA LEU A 69 1.65 -3.23 -18.25
C LEU A 69 2.85 -2.45 -17.71
N GLY A 70 3.00 -2.39 -16.40
CA GLY A 70 4.14 -1.76 -15.74
C GLY A 70 4.09 -1.94 -14.23
N LYS A 71 5.27 -2.00 -13.60
CA LYS A 71 5.44 -2.09 -12.15
C LYS A 71 6.37 -0.99 -11.65
N ARG A 72 5.99 -0.33 -10.57
CA ARG A 72 6.84 0.60 -9.84
C ARG A 72 7.20 -0.01 -8.49
N VAL A 73 8.49 -0.27 -8.28
CA VAL A 73 9.04 -0.67 -6.98
C VAL A 73 9.30 0.58 -6.13
N LEU A 74 9.01 0.48 -4.84
CA LEU A 74 9.22 1.46 -3.79
C LEU A 74 10.32 0.93 -2.87
N ALA A 75 11.47 1.60 -2.85
CA ALA A 75 12.70 1.04 -2.29
C ALA A 75 12.89 1.29 -0.80
N HIS A 76 11.96 1.99 -0.14
CA HIS A 76 12.04 2.31 1.28
C HIS A 76 10.65 2.55 1.88
N PRO A 77 10.49 2.38 3.21
CA PRO A 77 9.29 2.81 3.92
C PRO A 77 9.10 4.33 3.88
N HIS A 78 7.84 4.76 3.99
CA HIS A 78 7.36 6.14 4.01
C HIS A 78 6.57 6.42 5.30
N VAL A 79 7.12 6.05 6.46
CA VAL A 79 6.44 6.19 7.78
C VAL A 79 5.95 7.63 8.02
N ASP A 80 6.81 8.61 7.76
CA ASP A 80 6.52 10.04 8.01
C ASP A 80 6.06 10.81 6.76
N GLU A 81 5.87 10.12 5.62
CA GLU A 81 5.47 10.71 4.33
C GLU A 81 4.16 10.04 3.88
N GLN A 82 3.03 10.44 4.48
CA GLN A 82 1.72 9.89 4.12
C GLN A 82 0.68 11.00 3.87
N PRO A 83 -0.07 10.93 2.74
CA PRO A 83 0.16 10.05 1.60
C PRO A 83 1.40 10.48 0.79
N PHE A 84 2.02 9.54 0.08
CA PHE A 84 3.15 9.81 -0.81
C PHE A 84 2.83 9.49 -2.27
N THR A 85 3.52 10.15 -3.19
CA THR A 85 3.34 9.94 -4.64
C THR A 85 4.63 9.46 -5.27
N ARG A 86 4.56 8.41 -6.10
CA ARG A 86 5.68 7.97 -6.94
C ARG A 86 5.20 7.73 -8.36
N SER A 87 6.12 7.92 -9.31
CA SER A 87 5.78 7.93 -10.73
C SER A 87 6.37 6.74 -11.48
N LEU A 88 5.67 6.31 -12.53
CA LEU A 88 6.16 5.38 -13.54
C LEU A 88 5.96 5.99 -14.92
N SER A 89 7.05 6.15 -15.66
CA SER A 89 7.05 6.72 -17.01
C SER A 89 7.28 5.64 -18.06
N ARG A 90 6.94 5.95 -19.31
CA ARG A 90 7.14 5.06 -20.48
C ARG A 90 6.33 3.77 -20.42
N VAL A 91 5.18 3.80 -19.74
CA VAL A 91 4.22 2.69 -19.75
C VAL A 91 3.60 2.61 -21.14
N LYS A 92 3.75 1.46 -21.79
CA LYS A 92 3.17 1.18 -23.09
C LYS A 92 1.79 0.58 -22.88
N ILE A 93 0.78 1.26 -23.41
CA ILE A 93 -0.61 0.80 -23.35
C ILE A 93 -1.03 0.42 -24.76
N PRO A 94 -1.62 -0.77 -24.96
CA PRO A 94 -2.15 -1.18 -26.26
C PRO A 94 -3.12 -0.14 -26.84
N GLN A 95 -3.06 0.05 -28.15
CA GLN A 95 -3.99 0.94 -28.83
C GLN A 95 -5.43 0.45 -28.64
N GLY A 96 -6.35 1.38 -28.37
CA GLY A 96 -7.76 1.07 -28.14
C GLY A 96 -8.13 0.76 -26.68
N THR A 97 -7.16 0.65 -25.77
CA THR A 97 -7.44 0.52 -24.33
C THR A 97 -8.09 1.81 -23.80
N SER A 98 -9.30 1.70 -23.24
CA SER A 98 -10.05 2.84 -22.69
C SER A 98 -9.75 3.13 -21.21
N SER A 99 -9.41 2.09 -20.45
CA SER A 99 -9.06 2.20 -19.03
C SER A 99 -8.03 1.15 -18.64
N VAL A 100 -7.34 1.42 -17.53
CA VAL A 100 -6.42 0.51 -16.85
C VAL A 100 -6.78 0.48 -15.37
N SER A 101 -6.27 -0.52 -14.66
CA SER A 101 -6.41 -0.61 -13.20
C SER A 101 -5.06 -0.44 -12.54
N ILE A 102 -5.02 0.28 -11.42
CA ILE A 102 -3.84 0.37 -10.56
C ILE A 102 -4.09 -0.46 -9.30
N ARG A 103 -3.10 -1.26 -8.88
CA ARG A 103 -3.13 -1.96 -7.58
C ARG A 103 -1.86 -1.71 -6.79
N ALA A 104 -2.01 -1.59 -5.47
CA ALA A 104 -0.90 -1.53 -4.53
C ALA A 104 -0.48 -2.92 -4.08
N HIS A 105 0.76 -3.02 -3.59
CA HIS A 105 1.31 -4.18 -2.92
C HIS A 105 2.09 -3.73 -1.69
N ASP A 106 1.97 -4.46 -0.59
CA ASP A 106 2.77 -4.29 0.61
C ASP A 106 3.57 -5.57 0.93
N SER A 107 4.66 -5.40 1.67
CA SER A 107 5.68 -6.43 1.89
C SER A 107 5.20 -7.64 2.69
N VAL A 108 4.04 -7.58 3.34
CA VAL A 108 3.54 -8.62 4.26
C VAL A 108 2.23 -9.24 3.76
N SER A 109 1.26 -8.41 3.43
CA SER A 109 -0.09 -8.79 3.02
C SER A 109 -0.22 -8.99 1.50
N GLY A 110 0.78 -8.54 0.73
CA GLY A 110 0.84 -8.70 -0.70
C GLY A 110 -0.06 -7.71 -1.45
N TYR A 111 -0.73 -8.15 -2.52
CA TYR A 111 -1.56 -7.27 -3.33
C TYR A 111 -2.86 -6.86 -2.64
N SER A 112 -3.15 -5.56 -2.69
CA SER A 112 -4.45 -5.03 -2.29
C SER A 112 -5.55 -5.58 -3.18
N LYS A 113 -6.68 -5.95 -2.56
CA LYS A 113 -7.88 -6.43 -3.28
C LYS A 113 -8.59 -5.29 -4.02
N LYS A 114 -8.34 -4.04 -3.62
CA LYS A 114 -8.97 -2.86 -4.20
C LYS A 114 -8.17 -2.41 -5.42
N LEU A 115 -8.82 -2.43 -6.58
CA LEU A 115 -8.31 -1.83 -7.80
C LEU A 115 -8.76 -0.37 -7.90
N PHE A 116 -7.87 0.50 -8.36
CA PHE A 116 -8.19 1.87 -8.73
C PHE A 116 -8.27 1.96 -10.25
N GLU A 117 -9.49 2.06 -10.80
CA GLU A 117 -9.67 2.20 -12.24
C GLU A 117 -9.33 3.61 -12.71
N VAL A 118 -8.62 3.71 -13.84
CA VAL A 118 -8.21 4.96 -14.46
C VAL A 118 -8.63 4.97 -15.91
N LYS A 119 -9.49 5.91 -16.29
CA LYS A 119 -9.84 6.17 -17.69
C LYS A 119 -8.70 6.90 -18.39
N LEU A 120 -8.37 6.50 -19.61
CA LEU A 120 -7.25 7.05 -20.39
C LEU A 120 -7.67 8.12 -21.42
N ARG A 121 -8.94 8.55 -21.36
CA ARG A 121 -9.56 9.52 -22.28
C ARG A 121 -9.69 10.88 -21.62
#